data_AF-A0A9C7URI3-F1
#
_entry.id   AF-A0A9C7URI3-F1
#
_cell.length_a   1.000
_cell.length_b   1.000
_cell.length_c   1.000
_cell.angle_alpha   90.00
_cell.angle_beta   90.00
_cell.angle_gamma   90.00
#
_symmetry.space_group_name_H-M   'P 1'
#
loop_
_entity.id
_entity.type
_entity.pdbx_description
1 polymer ?
#
loop_
_entity_poly.entity_id
_entity_poly.type
_entity_poly.pdbx_seq_one_letter_code
_entity_poly.pdbx_strand_id
1 'polypeptide(L)'
;MVWKKPTLLFLLWLSLLQITTTESSQVVSLAVQTNVEEVKAGKIHNVSPVAPETQWRVAKVLQQAQDRENRAVQEVLKEQKQEKEVVQTVDVNEDKVLPDTRKEENCVGSSESIDTVAKLFQWSILASTNRNTEKLMKSESENEMDVQEREENVSFIQHVAQFFRKARSHLKDVRKTRALRNKYESELEQDFLYSVVMELFEARNEAEKTKALEILAELAHKMENAKDILALGGLETILELLNSHSARVRSLALYTLAVCAQNNEWVQTYLMQIKRLERLVHIAERDKESNVRTTALLALSSIVDNRKGMDMLQVIDGVENVLLDAVQNEDDLRAIRRALNLASELIVLDASQWLEKLKRVRFFEFAEYYLEHHENRDIRESAAQLLSLLQ
;
A
#
# COMPACT_ATOMS: atom_id res chain seq x y z
N MET A 1 19.15 -30.70 -11.66
CA MET A 1 18.52 -29.89 -12.74
C MET A 1 17.12 -29.52 -12.28
N VAL A 2 16.62 -28.33 -12.60
CA VAL A 2 15.27 -27.80 -12.27
C VAL A 2 15.13 -27.04 -10.94
N TRP A 3 15.92 -25.98 -10.74
CA TRP A 3 15.57 -24.86 -9.84
C TRP A 3 15.81 -23.54 -10.60
N LYS A 4 14.81 -23.10 -11.38
CA LYS A 4 14.76 -21.78 -12.06
C LYS A 4 13.41 -21.06 -11.87
N LYS A 5 12.51 -21.56 -11.02
CA LYS A 5 11.11 -21.11 -10.96
C LYS A 5 10.73 -20.07 -9.87
N PRO A 6 11.40 -19.93 -8.70
CA PRO A 6 10.99 -18.90 -7.73
C PRO A 6 11.42 -17.49 -8.13
N THR A 7 12.54 -17.36 -8.86
CA THR A 7 12.94 -16.10 -9.50
C THR A 7 11.93 -15.70 -10.58
N LEU A 8 11.39 -16.65 -11.34
CA LEU A 8 10.39 -16.37 -12.38
C LEU A 8 9.05 -15.87 -11.82
N LEU A 9 8.61 -16.30 -10.64
CA LEU A 9 7.35 -15.83 -10.01
C LEU A 9 7.50 -14.47 -9.34
N PHE A 10 8.65 -14.20 -8.72
CA PHE A 10 8.97 -12.87 -8.19
C PHE A 10 9.25 -11.87 -9.33
N LEU A 11 9.89 -12.33 -10.42
CA LEU A 11 10.00 -11.58 -11.66
C LEU A 11 8.65 -11.45 -12.38
N LEU A 12 7.71 -12.39 -12.23
CA LEU A 12 6.35 -12.26 -12.78
C LEU A 12 5.53 -11.26 -11.98
N TRP A 13 5.69 -11.23 -10.66
CA TRP A 13 5.02 -10.30 -9.76
C TRP A 13 5.60 -8.89 -9.90
N LEU A 14 6.93 -8.74 -9.95
CA LEU A 14 7.58 -7.48 -10.32
C LEU A 14 7.33 -7.10 -11.77
N SER A 15 7.21 -8.06 -12.71
CA SER A 15 6.80 -7.74 -14.08
C SER A 15 5.33 -7.40 -14.15
N LEU A 16 4.43 -7.91 -13.31
CA LEU A 16 3.01 -7.55 -13.32
C LEU A 16 2.75 -6.22 -12.60
N LEU A 17 3.52 -5.93 -11.54
CA LEU A 17 3.57 -4.63 -10.89
C LEU A 17 4.24 -3.59 -11.82
N GLN A 18 5.33 -3.97 -12.50
CA GLN A 18 5.87 -3.18 -13.60
C GLN A 18 4.93 -3.14 -14.79
N ILE A 19 4.16 -4.15 -15.17
CA ILE A 19 3.23 -4.10 -16.33
C ILE A 19 2.04 -3.22 -16.00
N THR A 20 1.56 -3.17 -14.76
CA THR A 20 0.47 -2.26 -14.37
C THR A 20 0.97 -0.81 -14.25
N THR A 21 2.16 -0.57 -13.67
CA THR A 21 2.76 0.78 -13.65
C THR A 21 3.34 1.19 -15.00
N THR A 22 3.79 0.25 -15.84
CA THR A 22 4.32 0.47 -17.19
C THR A 22 3.25 0.40 -18.26
N GLU A 23 2.06 -0.15 -18.07
CA GLU A 23 0.98 0.09 -19.05
C GLU A 23 0.47 1.51 -18.88
N SER A 24 0.31 2.00 -17.64
CA SER A 24 0.02 3.41 -17.37
C SER A 24 1.17 4.32 -17.77
N SER A 25 2.41 3.98 -17.41
CA SER A 25 3.61 4.75 -17.76
C SER A 25 4.02 4.61 -19.24
N GLN A 26 3.73 3.51 -19.94
CA GLN A 26 3.95 3.37 -21.38
C GLN A 26 2.85 4.06 -22.18
N VAL A 27 1.59 4.06 -21.74
CA VAL A 27 0.54 4.86 -22.38
C VAL A 27 0.85 6.35 -22.21
N VAL A 28 1.30 6.77 -21.02
CA VAL A 28 1.78 8.14 -20.77
C VAL A 28 3.09 8.41 -21.52
N SER A 29 4.04 7.47 -21.61
CA SER A 29 5.30 7.67 -22.33
C SER A 29 5.13 7.66 -23.84
N LEU A 30 4.22 6.85 -24.39
CA LEU A 30 3.86 6.87 -25.80
C LEU A 30 3.15 8.18 -26.12
N ALA A 31 2.18 8.61 -25.31
CA ALA A 31 1.51 9.91 -25.47
C ALA A 31 2.51 11.08 -25.40
N VAL A 32 3.43 11.06 -24.43
CA VAL A 32 4.51 12.05 -24.27
C VAL A 32 5.52 11.97 -25.43
N GLN A 33 5.88 10.79 -25.92
CA GLN A 33 6.79 10.64 -27.06
C GLN A 33 6.14 11.10 -28.38
N THR A 34 4.87 10.77 -28.64
CA THR A 34 4.14 11.30 -29.80
C THR A 34 3.98 12.82 -29.71
N ASN A 35 3.65 13.37 -28.53
CA ASN A 35 3.54 14.82 -28.36
C ASN A 35 4.91 15.52 -28.52
N VAL A 36 6.01 14.94 -28.03
CA VAL A 36 7.36 15.52 -28.20
C VAL A 36 7.84 15.48 -29.65
N GLU A 37 7.52 14.43 -30.41
CA GLU A 37 7.87 14.35 -31.84
C GLU A 37 6.97 15.24 -32.71
N GLU A 38 5.68 15.36 -32.40
CA GLU A 38 4.74 16.23 -33.13
C GLU A 38 5.01 17.72 -32.87
N VAL A 39 5.38 18.09 -31.64
CA VAL A 39 5.86 19.45 -31.29
C VAL A 39 7.17 19.77 -31.99
N LYS A 40 8.11 18.81 -32.09
CA LYS A 40 9.35 18.98 -32.89
C LYS A 40 9.09 19.06 -34.40
N ALA A 41 8.04 18.41 -34.90
CA ALA A 41 7.67 18.39 -36.31
C ALA A 41 6.85 19.63 -36.76
N GLY A 42 6.51 20.54 -35.85
CA GLY A 42 5.79 21.79 -36.17
C GLY A 42 4.40 21.58 -36.77
N LYS A 43 3.80 20.40 -36.57
CA LYS A 43 2.47 20.04 -37.07
C LYS A 43 1.57 19.78 -35.88
N ILE A 44 0.95 20.84 -35.34
CA ILE A 44 -0.44 20.90 -34.85
C ILE A 44 -0.69 22.34 -34.37
N HIS A 45 -1.65 23.02 -35.00
CA HIS A 45 -2.30 24.22 -34.48
C HIS A 45 -3.41 23.81 -33.51
N ASN A 46 -3.02 23.26 -32.36
CA ASN A 46 -3.91 23.14 -31.21
C ASN A 46 -3.15 23.72 -30.02
N VAL A 47 -3.60 24.88 -29.57
CA VAL A 47 -2.95 25.60 -28.46
C VAL A 47 -3.26 24.78 -27.21
N SER A 48 -2.29 23.97 -26.78
CA SER A 48 -2.38 23.26 -25.50
C SER A 48 -2.80 24.27 -24.40
N PRO A 49 -3.74 23.91 -23.52
CA PRO A 49 -4.17 24.78 -22.43
C PRO A 49 -3.06 25.07 -21.40
N VAL A 50 -1.95 24.33 -21.45
CA VAL A 50 -0.81 24.48 -20.54
C VAL A 50 0.23 25.45 -21.14
N ALA A 51 0.72 26.39 -20.32
CA ALA A 51 1.71 27.36 -20.76
C ALA A 51 3.02 26.67 -21.23
N PRO A 52 3.71 27.16 -22.28
CA PRO A 52 4.93 26.54 -22.80
C PRO A 52 6.04 26.33 -21.76
N GLU A 53 6.15 27.24 -20.79
CA GLU A 53 7.11 27.10 -19.68
C GLU A 53 6.78 25.91 -18.78
N THR A 54 5.49 25.73 -18.45
CA THR A 54 4.98 24.59 -17.68
C THR A 54 5.21 23.28 -18.45
N GLN A 55 4.99 23.27 -19.77
CA GLN A 55 5.24 22.09 -20.61
C GLN A 55 6.70 21.62 -20.53
N TRP A 56 7.66 22.54 -20.64
CA TRP A 56 9.08 22.22 -20.51
C TRP A 56 9.42 21.68 -19.11
N ARG A 57 8.81 22.25 -18.06
CA ARG A 57 9.02 21.80 -16.67
C ARG A 57 8.49 20.38 -16.46
N VAL A 58 7.28 20.09 -16.96
CA VAL A 58 6.69 18.74 -16.95
C VAL A 58 7.64 17.76 -17.62
N ALA A 59 8.06 18.03 -18.85
CA ALA A 59 8.98 17.16 -19.60
C ALA A 59 10.30 16.93 -18.84
N LYS A 60 10.86 17.98 -18.23
CA LYS A 60 12.08 17.90 -17.43
C LYS A 60 11.90 17.02 -16.19
N VAL A 61 10.82 17.18 -15.44
CA VAL A 61 10.57 16.39 -14.22
C VAL A 61 10.35 14.92 -14.56
N LEU A 62 9.55 14.62 -15.58
CA LEU A 62 9.31 13.25 -16.03
C LEU A 62 10.58 12.58 -16.58
N GLN A 63 11.40 13.30 -17.35
CA GLN A 63 12.70 12.78 -17.81
C GLN A 63 13.62 12.45 -16.62
N GLN A 64 13.68 13.32 -15.61
CA GLN A 64 14.47 13.07 -14.41
C GLN A 64 13.97 11.86 -13.62
N ALA A 65 12.66 11.63 -13.57
CA ALA A 65 12.07 10.44 -12.96
C ALA A 65 12.49 9.18 -13.73
N GLN A 66 12.32 9.17 -15.06
CA GLN A 66 12.73 8.06 -15.92
C GLN A 66 14.22 7.74 -15.79
N ASP A 67 15.09 8.75 -15.77
CA ASP A 67 16.53 8.57 -15.61
C ASP A 67 16.91 7.99 -14.24
N ARG A 68 16.10 8.23 -13.20
CA ARG A 68 16.31 7.63 -11.87
C ARG A 68 15.87 6.18 -11.86
N GLU A 69 14.70 5.88 -12.42
CA GLU A 69 14.20 4.52 -12.53
C GLU A 69 15.19 3.65 -13.33
N ASN A 70 15.66 4.16 -14.47
CA ASN A 70 16.69 3.50 -15.27
C ASN A 70 17.99 3.28 -14.47
N ARG A 71 18.42 4.26 -13.66
CA ARG A 71 19.61 4.10 -12.80
C ARG A 71 19.41 3.03 -11.74
N ALA A 72 18.27 3.04 -11.04
CA ALA A 72 17.94 2.03 -10.04
C ALA A 72 17.92 0.62 -10.65
N VAL A 73 17.30 0.45 -11.82
CA VAL A 73 17.32 -0.82 -12.56
C VAL A 73 18.74 -1.25 -12.90
N GLN A 74 19.59 -0.32 -13.36
CA GLN A 74 21.00 -0.63 -13.66
C GLN A 74 21.81 -1.01 -12.41
N GLU A 75 21.53 -0.41 -11.25
CA GLU A 75 22.16 -0.76 -9.97
C GLU A 75 21.77 -2.18 -9.54
N VAL A 76 20.48 -2.51 -9.57
CA VAL A 76 19.99 -3.87 -9.30
C VAL A 76 20.62 -4.89 -10.26
N LEU A 77 20.72 -4.57 -11.54
CA LEU A 77 21.36 -5.45 -12.54
C LEU A 77 22.86 -5.64 -12.29
N LYS A 78 23.55 -4.63 -11.73
CA LYS A 78 24.97 -4.73 -11.35
C LYS A 78 25.15 -5.58 -10.09
N GLU A 79 24.32 -5.39 -9.08
CA GLU A 79 24.30 -6.21 -7.87
C GLU A 79 24.07 -7.68 -8.22
N GLN A 80 23.12 -7.96 -9.11
CA GLN A 80 22.87 -9.33 -9.61
C GLN A 80 24.05 -9.93 -10.39
N LYS A 81 24.84 -9.11 -11.09
CA LYS A 81 26.06 -9.58 -11.77
C LYS A 81 27.17 -9.89 -10.75
N GLN A 82 27.35 -9.05 -9.74
CA GLN A 82 28.30 -9.29 -8.66
C GLN A 82 27.92 -10.52 -7.83
N GLU A 83 26.64 -10.71 -7.49
CA GLU A 83 26.17 -11.92 -6.79
C GLU A 83 26.43 -13.19 -7.62
N LYS A 84 26.23 -13.14 -8.94
CA LYS A 84 26.54 -14.27 -9.84
C LYS A 84 28.04 -14.57 -9.90
N GLU A 85 28.90 -13.55 -9.91
CA GLU A 85 30.36 -13.72 -9.90
C GLU A 85 30.89 -14.22 -8.54
N VAL A 86 30.28 -13.80 -7.43
CA VAL A 86 30.61 -14.28 -6.08
C VAL A 86 30.21 -15.75 -5.90
N VAL A 87 29.03 -16.15 -6.39
CA VAL A 87 28.62 -17.58 -6.35
C VAL A 87 29.55 -18.45 -7.21
N GLN A 88 30.00 -17.95 -8.37
CA GLN A 88 30.95 -18.67 -9.23
C GLN A 88 32.36 -18.81 -8.64
N THR A 89 32.80 -17.86 -7.81
CA THR A 89 34.13 -17.91 -7.17
C THR A 89 34.14 -18.77 -5.90
N VAL A 90 32.99 -18.94 -5.24
CA VAL A 90 32.83 -19.87 -4.10
C VAL A 90 32.79 -21.33 -4.56
N ASP A 91 32.13 -21.65 -5.67
CA ASP A 91 32.06 -23.02 -6.22
C ASP A 91 33.42 -23.58 -6.70
N VAL A 92 34.43 -22.74 -6.91
CA VAL A 92 35.78 -23.19 -7.35
C VAL A 92 36.68 -23.57 -6.16
N ASN A 93 36.32 -23.21 -4.93
CA ASN A 93 37.16 -23.40 -3.75
C ASN A 93 36.71 -24.53 -2.78
N GLU A 94 35.56 -25.18 -3.01
CA GLU A 94 35.01 -26.19 -2.08
C GLU A 94 35.49 -27.65 -2.31
N ASP A 95 36.47 -27.90 -3.19
CA ASP A 95 36.93 -29.28 -3.48
C ASP A 95 37.96 -29.87 -2.49
N LYS A 96 38.23 -29.22 -1.35
CA LYS A 96 39.05 -29.83 -0.29
C LYS A 96 38.50 -29.50 1.11
N VAL A 97 38.17 -30.59 1.82
CA VAL A 97 37.97 -30.76 3.28
C VAL A 97 36.51 -30.89 3.73
N LEU A 98 36.11 -32.13 4.00
CA LEU A 98 35.14 -32.53 5.04
C LEU A 98 35.93 -33.26 6.16
N PRO A 99 35.43 -33.39 7.42
CA PRO A 99 34.00 -33.33 7.78
C PRO A 99 33.62 -32.54 9.06
N ASP A 100 32.30 -32.33 9.14
CA ASP A 100 31.44 -32.23 10.33
C ASP A 100 31.38 -30.89 11.09
N THR A 101 30.36 -30.09 10.77
CA THR A 101 29.46 -29.46 11.75
C THR A 101 28.20 -28.96 11.04
N ARG A 102 27.06 -29.24 11.70
CA ARG A 102 25.68 -28.90 11.35
C ARG A 102 25.54 -27.51 10.72
N LYS A 103 24.99 -27.44 9.51
CA LYS A 103 24.45 -26.21 8.93
C LYS A 103 22.97 -26.40 8.61
N GLU A 104 22.20 -25.44 9.07
CA GLU A 104 20.79 -25.26 8.78
C GLU A 104 20.63 -24.98 7.28
N GLU A 105 19.91 -25.86 6.58
CA GLU A 105 19.58 -25.63 5.17
C GLU A 105 18.31 -24.76 5.08
N ASN A 106 18.55 -23.50 4.74
CA ASN A 106 17.55 -22.57 4.23
C ASN A 106 17.03 -23.08 2.88
N CYS A 107 15.75 -23.46 2.83
CA CYS A 107 15.06 -23.63 1.57
C CYS A 107 14.15 -22.42 1.33
N VAL A 108 14.24 -21.83 0.14
CA VAL A 108 13.39 -20.75 -0.36
C VAL A 108 12.13 -21.34 -0.99
N GLY A 109 10.97 -20.74 -0.71
CA GLY A 109 9.68 -21.07 -1.32
C GLY A 109 8.69 -19.94 -1.01
N SER A 110 8.19 -19.30 -2.06
CA SER A 110 7.14 -18.25 -2.12
C SER A 110 6.46 -17.95 -0.77
N SER A 111 6.89 -16.86 -0.13
CA SER A 111 6.74 -16.67 1.32
C SER A 111 5.95 -15.43 1.72
N GLU A 112 4.97 -14.96 0.95
CA GLU A 112 4.09 -13.91 1.46
C GLU A 112 3.24 -14.45 2.63
N SER A 113 2.75 -15.70 2.56
CA SER A 113 2.04 -16.34 3.68
C SER A 113 2.93 -16.68 4.88
N ILE A 114 4.23 -16.88 4.67
CA ILE A 114 5.15 -17.30 5.73
C ILE A 114 5.62 -16.08 6.55
N ASP A 115 5.60 -14.87 5.96
CA ASP A 115 6.20 -13.70 6.59
C ASP A 115 5.31 -13.05 7.65
N THR A 116 4.00 -12.86 7.44
CA THR A 116 3.15 -12.17 8.45
C THR A 116 3.00 -12.97 9.74
N VAL A 117 2.79 -14.28 9.67
CA VAL A 117 2.69 -15.13 10.88
C VAL A 117 4.04 -15.24 11.56
N ALA A 118 5.13 -15.38 10.80
CA ALA A 118 6.48 -15.39 11.36
C ALA A 118 6.85 -14.03 11.98
N LYS A 119 6.44 -12.91 11.38
CA LYS A 119 6.60 -11.54 11.91
C LYS A 119 5.81 -11.34 13.19
N LEU A 120 4.53 -11.67 13.19
CA LEU A 120 3.67 -11.62 14.39
C LEU A 120 4.22 -12.54 15.49
N PHE A 121 4.73 -13.71 15.12
CA PHE A 121 5.39 -14.63 16.04
C PHE A 121 6.71 -14.07 16.59
N GLN A 122 7.57 -13.52 15.73
CA GLN A 122 8.81 -12.85 16.13
C GLN A 122 8.54 -11.67 17.06
N TRP A 123 7.57 -10.82 16.74
CA TRP A 123 7.11 -9.72 17.59
C TRP A 123 6.64 -10.22 18.96
N SER A 124 5.90 -11.34 18.99
CA SER A 124 5.47 -11.96 20.24
C SER A 124 6.64 -12.47 21.11
N ILE A 125 7.70 -13.02 20.47
CA ILE A 125 8.92 -13.47 21.16
C ILE A 125 9.67 -12.27 21.70
N LEU A 126 9.97 -11.29 20.85
CA LEU A 126 10.71 -10.06 21.18
C LEU A 126 10.09 -9.36 22.39
N ALA A 127 8.77 -9.21 22.45
CA ALA A 127 8.13 -8.58 23.60
C ALA A 127 8.08 -9.45 24.87
N SER A 128 8.05 -10.78 24.73
CA SER A 128 8.09 -11.67 25.90
C SER A 128 9.48 -11.71 26.57
N THR A 129 10.54 -11.40 25.83
CA THR A 129 11.92 -11.31 26.32
C THR A 129 12.32 -9.90 26.75
N ASN A 130 11.58 -8.86 26.36
CA ASN A 130 11.91 -7.45 26.63
C ASN A 130 11.46 -6.89 27.99
N ARG A 131 11.70 -7.64 29.08
CA ARG A 131 11.57 -7.09 30.45
C ARG A 131 12.71 -6.12 30.84
N ASN A 132 13.70 -5.92 29.97
CA ASN A 132 14.89 -5.10 30.26
C ASN A 132 14.91 -3.72 29.55
N THR A 133 14.05 -3.45 28.56
CA THR A 133 14.03 -2.13 27.87
C THR A 133 13.33 -1.03 28.66
N GLU A 134 12.38 -1.35 29.56
CA GLU A 134 11.82 -0.38 30.51
C GLU A 134 12.89 0.24 31.43
N LYS A 135 14.01 -0.45 31.64
CA LYS A 135 15.14 0.05 32.43
C LYS A 135 16.20 0.79 31.61
N LEU A 136 16.30 0.52 30.30
CA LEU A 136 17.37 1.07 29.46
C LEU A 136 16.96 2.35 28.69
N MET A 137 15.66 2.69 28.63
CA MET A 137 15.18 3.91 27.95
C MET A 137 14.65 4.99 28.90
N LYS A 138 14.84 4.84 30.22
CA LYS A 138 14.59 5.91 31.21
C LYS A 138 15.64 7.03 31.20
N SER A 139 16.58 6.98 30.26
CA SER A 139 17.58 8.01 30.05
C SER A 139 17.57 8.48 28.60
N GLU A 140 16.44 9.03 28.14
CA GLU A 140 16.42 10.08 27.12
C GLU A 140 15.01 10.68 27.08
N SER A 141 14.97 12.01 27.01
CA SER A 141 13.84 12.91 27.29
C SER A 141 12.51 12.51 26.66
N GLU A 142 11.48 12.40 27.51
CA GLU A 142 10.10 12.06 27.17
C GLU A 142 9.40 13.20 26.42
N ASN A 143 8.99 12.96 25.18
CA ASN A 143 7.93 13.71 24.51
C ASN A 143 6.60 12.99 24.80
N GLU A 144 5.62 13.71 25.35
CA GLU A 144 4.30 13.19 25.79
C GLU A 144 3.42 12.60 24.66
N MET A 145 3.83 12.72 23.39
CA MET A 145 3.11 12.20 22.23
C MET A 145 3.38 10.70 21.95
N ASP A 146 4.30 10.07 22.70
CA ASP A 146 4.79 8.71 22.45
C ASP A 146 4.18 7.67 23.42
N VAL A 147 3.49 8.09 24.48
CA VAL A 147 3.00 7.16 25.53
C VAL A 147 1.81 6.33 25.05
N GLN A 148 0.86 6.94 24.33
CA GLN A 148 -0.34 6.25 23.89
C GLN A 148 -0.05 5.26 22.75
N GLU A 149 0.79 5.64 21.79
CA GLU A 149 1.26 4.73 20.73
C GLU A 149 2.07 3.56 21.32
N ARG A 150 2.88 3.80 22.36
CA ARG A 150 3.57 2.74 23.11
C ARG A 150 2.59 1.80 23.83
N GLU A 151 1.57 2.33 24.49
CA GLU A 151 0.57 1.51 25.20
C GLU A 151 -0.24 0.63 24.25
N GLU A 152 -0.62 1.16 23.09
CA GLU A 152 -1.36 0.44 22.05
C GLU A 152 -0.50 -0.67 21.43
N ASN A 153 0.75 -0.36 21.10
CA ASN A 153 1.72 -1.35 20.63
C ASN A 153 1.95 -2.47 21.67
N VAL A 154 2.04 -2.13 22.96
CA VAL A 154 2.16 -3.14 24.03
C VAL A 154 0.90 -4.02 24.12
N SER A 155 -0.29 -3.44 24.00
CA SER A 155 -1.57 -4.17 24.03
C SER A 155 -1.72 -5.14 22.85
N PHE A 156 -1.35 -4.69 21.64
CA PHE A 156 -1.30 -5.51 20.43
C PHE A 156 -0.40 -6.73 20.64
N ILE A 157 0.84 -6.51 21.08
CA ILE A 157 1.80 -7.59 21.22
C ILE A 157 1.41 -8.59 22.33
N GLN A 158 0.83 -8.12 23.44
CA GLN A 158 0.34 -9.00 24.50
C GLN A 158 -0.72 -9.97 24.00
N HIS A 159 -1.61 -9.50 23.12
CA HIS A 159 -2.68 -10.31 22.56
C HIS A 159 -2.15 -11.41 21.64
N VAL A 160 -1.31 -11.01 20.67
CA VAL A 160 -0.64 -11.93 19.75
C VAL A 160 0.12 -13.00 20.56
N ALA A 161 0.83 -12.59 21.61
CA ALA A 161 1.54 -13.51 22.50
C ALA A 161 0.62 -14.48 23.27
N GLN A 162 -0.56 -14.04 23.72
CA GLN A 162 -1.53 -14.90 24.40
C GLN A 162 -2.08 -15.98 23.47
N PHE A 163 -2.46 -15.61 22.24
CA PHE A 163 -2.93 -16.57 21.24
C PHE A 163 -1.88 -17.65 20.95
N PHE A 164 -0.64 -17.24 20.61
CA PHE A 164 0.44 -18.19 20.32
C PHE A 164 0.90 -19.00 21.55
N ARG A 165 0.71 -18.50 22.78
CA ARG A 165 0.92 -19.32 24.00
C ARG A 165 -0.14 -20.42 24.12
N LYS A 166 -1.41 -20.09 23.90
CA LYS A 166 -2.51 -21.06 23.94
C LYS A 166 -2.34 -22.13 22.86
N ALA A 167 -2.07 -21.72 21.62
CA ALA A 167 -1.79 -22.64 20.50
C ALA A 167 -0.61 -23.59 20.80
N ARG A 168 0.50 -23.08 21.37
CA ARG A 168 1.65 -23.91 21.78
C ARG A 168 1.31 -24.94 22.85
N SER A 169 0.41 -24.64 23.78
CA SER A 169 0.02 -25.61 24.83
C SER A 169 -0.65 -26.85 24.24
N HIS A 170 -1.31 -26.69 23.08
CA HIS A 170 -1.90 -27.78 22.31
C HIS A 170 -0.89 -28.50 21.41
N LEU A 171 0.36 -28.01 21.30
CA LEU A 171 1.32 -28.41 20.26
C LEU A 171 2.60 -29.10 20.74
N LYS A 172 2.48 -30.10 21.62
CA LYS A 172 3.67 -30.78 22.18
C LYS A 172 4.45 -31.66 21.18
N ASP A 173 3.98 -31.91 19.95
CA ASP A 173 4.56 -32.95 19.09
C ASP A 173 4.76 -32.66 17.58
N VAL A 174 4.61 -31.42 17.08
CA VAL A 174 4.75 -31.14 15.64
C VAL A 174 6.23 -30.91 15.26
N ARG A 175 7.01 -31.99 15.19
CA ARG A 175 8.38 -32.00 14.61
C ARG A 175 8.49 -32.96 13.44
N LYS A 176 7.71 -32.78 12.36
CA LYS A 176 7.93 -33.55 11.12
C LYS A 176 7.66 -32.66 9.90
N THR A 177 8.69 -32.56 9.05
CA THR A 177 8.78 -31.95 7.70
C THR A 177 8.30 -30.51 7.48
N ARG A 178 8.94 -29.80 6.54
CA ARG A 178 8.64 -28.41 6.19
C ARG A 178 7.20 -28.22 5.67
N ALA A 179 6.69 -29.15 4.88
CA ALA A 179 5.34 -29.07 4.33
C ALA A 179 4.24 -29.14 5.40
N LEU A 180 4.43 -30.02 6.40
CA LEU A 180 3.55 -30.13 7.56
C LEU A 180 3.61 -28.87 8.43
N ARG A 181 4.80 -28.28 8.61
CA ARG A 181 4.96 -27.00 9.30
C ARG A 181 4.23 -25.86 8.60
N ASN A 182 4.43 -25.69 7.29
CA ASN A 182 3.77 -24.63 6.53
C ASN A 182 2.24 -24.80 6.52
N LYS A 183 1.76 -26.04 6.39
CA LYS A 183 0.33 -26.35 6.50
C LYS A 183 -0.21 -25.96 7.88
N TYR A 184 0.52 -26.33 8.94
CA TYR A 184 0.14 -25.99 10.30
C TYR A 184 0.18 -24.48 10.57
N GLU A 185 1.18 -23.77 10.05
CA GLU A 185 1.27 -22.30 10.16
C GLU A 185 0.09 -21.63 9.45
N SER A 186 -0.31 -22.14 8.28
CA SER A 186 -1.50 -21.65 7.57
C SER A 186 -2.79 -21.93 8.34
N GLU A 187 -2.95 -23.11 8.93
CA GLU A 187 -4.10 -23.44 9.78
C GLU A 187 -4.15 -22.53 11.02
N LEU A 188 -3.00 -22.31 11.66
CA LEU A 188 -2.87 -21.45 12.83
C LEU A 188 -3.15 -19.98 12.50
N GLU A 189 -2.74 -19.52 11.31
CA GLU A 189 -3.08 -18.19 10.82
C GLU A 189 -4.58 -18.01 10.62
N GLN A 190 -5.22 -19.00 9.99
CA GLN A 190 -6.65 -18.97 9.74
C GLN A 190 -7.44 -18.99 11.07
N ASP A 191 -7.03 -19.81 12.03
CA ASP A 191 -7.60 -19.82 13.39
C ASP A 191 -7.39 -18.47 14.10
N PHE A 192 -6.22 -17.85 13.92
CA PHE A 192 -5.94 -16.53 14.49
C PHE A 192 -6.82 -15.46 13.86
N LEU A 193 -6.90 -15.42 12.54
CA LEU A 193 -7.77 -14.50 11.80
C LEU A 193 -9.22 -14.64 12.26
N TYR A 194 -9.73 -15.86 12.34
CA TYR A 194 -11.08 -16.14 12.83
C TYR A 194 -11.28 -15.59 14.25
N SER A 195 -10.33 -15.82 15.15
CA SER A 195 -10.42 -15.32 16.53
C SER A 195 -10.49 -13.79 16.58
N VAL A 196 -9.67 -13.09 15.79
CA VAL A 196 -9.65 -11.62 15.75
C VAL A 196 -10.94 -11.05 15.14
N VAL A 197 -11.51 -11.72 14.12
CA VAL A 197 -12.82 -11.32 13.55
C VAL A 197 -13.93 -11.48 14.60
N MET A 198 -13.94 -12.58 15.37
CA MET A 198 -14.91 -12.76 16.45
C MET A 198 -14.74 -11.69 17.54
N GLU A 199 -13.51 -11.33 17.87
CA GLU A 199 -13.24 -10.23 18.80
C GLU A 199 -13.72 -8.88 18.28
N LEU A 200 -13.57 -8.60 16.98
CA LEU A 200 -14.14 -7.40 16.36
C LEU A 200 -15.67 -7.36 16.54
N PHE A 201 -16.35 -8.51 16.40
CA PHE A 201 -17.80 -8.60 16.60
C PHE A 201 -18.24 -8.38 18.04
N GLU A 202 -17.43 -8.83 19.00
CA GLU A 202 -17.72 -8.70 20.43
C GLU A 202 -17.22 -7.38 21.04
N ALA A 203 -16.40 -6.61 20.32
CA ALA A 203 -15.75 -5.39 20.80
C ALA A 203 -16.76 -4.31 21.22
N ARG A 204 -16.73 -3.93 22.50
CA ARG A 204 -17.69 -2.99 23.10
C ARG A 204 -17.13 -1.59 23.25
N ASN A 205 -15.83 -1.48 23.49
CA ASN A 205 -15.15 -0.21 23.71
C ASN A 205 -14.21 0.14 22.55
N GLU A 206 -13.70 1.38 22.58
CA GLU A 206 -12.78 1.89 21.56
C GLU A 206 -11.50 1.06 21.48
N ALA A 207 -10.87 0.75 22.61
CA ALA A 207 -9.60 0.02 22.66
C ALA A 207 -9.70 -1.40 22.06
N GLU A 208 -10.79 -2.12 22.30
CA GLU A 208 -11.05 -3.42 21.70
C GLU A 208 -11.22 -3.32 20.17
N LYS A 209 -11.96 -2.31 19.71
CA LYS A 209 -12.19 -2.07 18.27
C LYS A 209 -10.90 -1.72 17.55
N THR A 210 -10.14 -0.76 18.06
CA THR A 210 -8.90 -0.31 17.43
C THR A 210 -7.88 -1.44 17.37
N LYS A 211 -7.76 -2.20 18.47
CA LYS A 211 -6.89 -3.37 18.53
C LYS A 211 -7.24 -4.44 17.51
N ALA A 212 -8.52 -4.80 17.39
CA ALA A 212 -8.95 -5.78 16.40
C ALA A 212 -8.69 -5.27 14.97
N LEU A 213 -8.98 -4.00 14.69
CA LEU A 213 -8.73 -3.38 13.38
C LEU A 213 -7.24 -3.35 12.99
N GLU A 214 -6.36 -3.02 13.94
CA GLU A 214 -4.90 -3.02 13.74
C GLU A 214 -4.39 -4.42 13.38
N ILE A 215 -4.83 -5.46 14.12
CA ILE A 215 -4.45 -6.85 13.83
C ILE A 215 -5.01 -7.31 12.48
N LEU A 216 -6.27 -6.99 12.18
CA LEU A 216 -6.88 -7.35 10.90
C LEU A 216 -6.18 -6.65 9.73
N ALA A 217 -5.76 -5.40 9.88
CA ALA A 217 -5.02 -4.70 8.83
C ALA A 217 -3.68 -5.40 8.53
N GLU A 218 -2.92 -5.78 9.56
CA GLU A 218 -1.66 -6.51 9.38
C GLU A 218 -1.88 -7.87 8.68
N LEU A 219 -2.92 -8.61 9.08
CA LEU A 219 -3.28 -9.88 8.45
C LEU A 219 -3.76 -9.70 7.00
N ALA A 220 -4.49 -8.63 6.71
CA ALA A 220 -5.09 -8.35 5.41
C ALA A 220 -4.06 -7.99 4.32
N HIS A 221 -2.79 -7.74 4.66
CA HIS A 221 -1.73 -7.62 3.66
C HIS A 221 -1.61 -8.86 2.77
N LYS A 222 -2.08 -10.02 3.25
CA LYS A 222 -2.29 -11.19 2.40
C LYS A 222 -3.68 -11.15 1.79
N MET A 223 -3.73 -11.19 0.46
CA MET A 223 -4.98 -11.17 -0.31
C MET A 223 -5.98 -12.25 0.12
N GLU A 224 -5.51 -13.45 0.47
CA GLU A 224 -6.38 -14.54 0.93
C GLU A 224 -7.04 -14.23 2.29
N ASN A 225 -6.30 -13.67 3.24
CA ASN A 225 -6.86 -13.24 4.53
C ASN A 225 -7.93 -12.17 4.34
N ALA A 226 -7.72 -11.21 3.43
CA ALA A 226 -8.72 -10.19 3.12
C ALA A 226 -10.03 -10.80 2.55
N LYS A 227 -9.93 -11.87 1.74
CA LYS A 227 -11.10 -12.63 1.27
C LYS A 227 -11.78 -13.38 2.40
N ASP A 228 -11.01 -13.96 3.32
CA ASP A 228 -11.55 -14.66 4.50
C ASP A 228 -12.25 -13.69 5.45
N ILE A 229 -11.70 -12.49 5.69
CA ILE A 229 -12.36 -11.41 6.45
C ILE A 229 -13.72 -11.08 5.82
N LEU A 230 -13.77 -10.97 4.49
CA LEU A 230 -15.03 -10.76 3.78
C LEU A 230 -15.99 -11.95 3.95
N ALA A 231 -15.53 -13.19 3.77
CA ALA A 231 -16.35 -14.39 3.89
C ALA A 231 -16.95 -14.57 5.29
N LEU A 232 -16.22 -14.14 6.33
CA LEU A 232 -16.66 -14.14 7.72
C LEU A 232 -17.61 -12.97 8.06
N GLY A 233 -17.85 -12.05 7.12
CA GLY A 233 -18.68 -10.85 7.34
C GLY A 233 -17.95 -9.69 8.01
N GLY A 234 -16.63 -9.81 8.23
CA GLY A 234 -15.82 -8.79 8.90
C GLY A 234 -15.84 -7.43 8.20
N LEU A 235 -15.86 -7.40 6.86
CA LEU A 235 -15.91 -6.12 6.12
C LEU A 235 -17.21 -5.34 6.37
N GLU A 236 -18.35 -6.01 6.60
CA GLU A 236 -19.60 -5.31 6.92
C GLU A 236 -19.51 -4.64 8.29
N THR A 237 -18.98 -5.35 9.30
CA THR A 237 -18.73 -4.76 10.62
C THR A 237 -17.74 -3.59 10.55
N ILE A 238 -16.68 -3.69 9.74
CA ILE A 238 -15.73 -2.59 9.54
C ILE A 238 -16.43 -1.36 8.90
N LEU A 239 -17.32 -1.58 7.93
CA LEU A 239 -18.13 -0.50 7.34
C LEU A 239 -19.08 0.15 8.36
N GLU A 240 -19.64 -0.61 9.30
CA GLU A 240 -20.46 -0.07 10.39
C GLU A 240 -19.64 0.84 11.31
N LEU A 241 -18.38 0.47 11.60
CA LEU A 241 -17.48 1.24 12.45
C LEU A 241 -17.12 2.63 11.91
N LEU A 242 -17.38 2.91 10.63
CA LEU A 242 -17.28 4.25 10.06
C LEU A 242 -18.27 5.25 10.69
N ASN A 243 -19.30 4.78 11.43
CA ASN A 243 -20.20 5.64 12.21
C ASN A 243 -19.71 5.89 13.65
N SER A 244 -18.53 5.41 14.04
CA SER A 244 -18.01 5.57 15.39
C SER A 244 -17.81 7.05 15.75
N HIS A 245 -18.12 7.41 17.00
CA HIS A 245 -17.80 8.74 17.53
C HIS A 245 -16.28 8.97 17.63
N SER A 246 -15.50 7.89 17.80
CA SER A 246 -14.03 7.95 17.82
C SER A 246 -13.47 8.08 16.41
N ALA A 247 -12.72 9.16 16.18
CA ALA A 247 -11.99 9.37 14.94
C ALA A 247 -10.92 8.30 14.69
N ARG A 248 -10.29 7.81 15.76
CA ARG A 248 -9.31 6.73 15.68
C ARG A 248 -9.94 5.45 15.12
N VAL A 249 -11.12 5.06 15.63
CA VAL A 249 -11.85 3.89 15.12
C VAL A 249 -12.25 4.09 13.65
N ARG A 250 -12.74 5.28 13.27
CA ARG A 250 -13.11 5.57 11.88
C ARG A 250 -11.88 5.48 10.95
N SER A 251 -10.77 6.11 11.33
CA SER A 251 -9.53 6.09 10.55
C SER A 251 -8.98 4.66 10.41
N LEU A 252 -8.89 3.88 11.49
CA LEU A 252 -8.43 2.50 11.42
C LEU A 252 -9.37 1.62 10.58
N ALA A 253 -10.69 1.80 10.70
CA ALA A 253 -11.64 1.07 9.87
C ALA A 253 -11.44 1.36 8.36
N LEU A 254 -11.26 2.62 7.98
CA LEU A 254 -10.93 3.01 6.60
C LEU A 254 -9.60 2.41 6.14
N TYR A 255 -8.59 2.42 7.01
CA TYR A 255 -7.28 1.84 6.70
C TYR A 255 -7.38 0.34 6.46
N THR A 256 -8.07 -0.40 7.34
CA THR A 256 -8.31 -1.85 7.17
C THR A 256 -9.07 -2.13 5.87
N LEU A 257 -10.08 -1.32 5.51
CA LEU A 257 -10.77 -1.44 4.21
C LEU A 257 -9.80 -1.23 3.03
N ALA A 258 -8.94 -0.22 3.11
CA ALA A 258 -7.95 0.07 2.08
C ALA A 258 -6.99 -1.11 1.87
N VAL A 259 -6.43 -1.66 2.96
CA VAL A 259 -5.51 -2.81 2.90
C VAL A 259 -6.22 -4.04 2.35
N CYS A 260 -7.44 -4.33 2.80
CA CYS A 260 -8.22 -5.46 2.27
C CYS A 260 -8.51 -5.34 0.77
N ALA A 261 -8.72 -4.12 0.26
CA ALA A 261 -9.05 -3.87 -1.13
C ALA A 261 -7.82 -3.81 -2.06
N GLN A 262 -6.64 -3.48 -1.53
CA GLN A 262 -5.44 -3.28 -2.33
C GLN A 262 -5.09 -4.53 -3.14
N ASN A 263 -5.02 -4.40 -4.46
CA ASN A 263 -4.73 -5.50 -5.40
C ASN A 263 -5.66 -6.72 -5.26
N ASN A 264 -6.88 -6.54 -4.74
CA ASN A 264 -7.82 -7.62 -4.47
C ASN A 264 -9.18 -7.36 -5.13
N GLU A 265 -9.30 -7.73 -6.41
CA GLU A 265 -10.51 -7.50 -7.22
C GLU A 265 -11.80 -8.03 -6.58
N TRP A 266 -11.70 -9.13 -5.82
CA TRP A 266 -12.86 -9.74 -5.17
C TRP A 266 -13.41 -8.85 -4.05
N VAL A 267 -12.51 -8.33 -3.20
CA VAL A 267 -12.87 -7.37 -2.15
C VAL A 267 -13.27 -6.02 -2.73
N GLN A 268 -12.55 -5.54 -3.75
CA GLN A 268 -12.91 -4.32 -4.48
C GLN A 268 -14.33 -4.41 -5.03
N THR A 269 -14.67 -5.49 -5.74
CA THR A 269 -16.02 -5.69 -6.28
C THR A 269 -17.09 -5.68 -5.19
N TYR A 270 -16.81 -6.26 -4.02
CA TYR A 270 -17.73 -6.20 -2.89
C TYR A 270 -17.92 -4.76 -2.37
N LEU A 271 -16.82 -4.01 -2.16
CA LEU A 271 -16.86 -2.66 -1.61
C LEU A 271 -17.37 -1.61 -2.61
N MET A 272 -17.27 -1.90 -3.91
CA MET A 272 -17.66 -1.06 -5.04
C MET A 272 -19.18 -1.06 -5.29
N GLN A 273 -19.93 -0.72 -4.25
CA GLN A 273 -21.35 -0.42 -4.33
C GLN A 273 -21.55 1.09 -4.22
N ILE A 274 -22.41 1.68 -5.05
CA ILE A 274 -22.61 3.14 -5.13
C ILE A 274 -22.78 3.75 -3.73
N LYS A 275 -23.70 3.21 -2.91
CA LYS A 275 -23.97 3.73 -1.55
C LYS A 275 -22.75 3.68 -0.61
N ARG A 276 -21.87 2.69 -0.78
CA ARG A 276 -20.65 2.57 0.03
C ARG A 276 -19.62 3.60 -0.41
N LEU A 277 -19.45 3.77 -1.72
CA LEU A 277 -18.55 4.78 -2.29
C LEU A 277 -19.02 6.21 -1.98
N GLU A 278 -20.32 6.51 -2.13
CA GLU A 278 -20.92 7.80 -1.74
C GLU A 278 -20.64 8.13 -0.27
N ARG A 279 -20.76 7.12 0.61
CA ARG A 279 -20.45 7.27 2.04
C ARG A 279 -18.97 7.57 2.27
N LEU A 280 -18.06 6.90 1.55
CA LEU A 280 -16.63 7.15 1.66
C LEU A 280 -16.26 8.55 1.14
N VAL A 281 -16.85 8.98 0.02
CA VAL A 281 -16.70 10.35 -0.51
C VAL A 281 -17.20 11.37 0.52
N HIS A 282 -18.37 11.13 1.12
CA HIS A 282 -18.90 12.01 2.16
C HIS A 282 -17.99 12.10 3.39
N ILE A 283 -17.41 10.99 3.85
CA ILE A 283 -16.43 10.99 4.95
C ILE A 283 -15.18 11.77 4.53
N ALA A 284 -14.67 11.54 3.32
CA ALA A 284 -13.49 12.23 2.80
C ALA A 284 -13.70 13.74 2.67
N GLU A 285 -14.93 14.19 2.40
CA GLU A 285 -15.29 15.62 2.31
C GLU A 285 -15.58 16.25 3.69
N ARG A 286 -16.32 15.55 4.56
CA ARG A 286 -16.99 16.18 5.72
C ARG A 286 -16.52 15.72 7.10
N ASP A 287 -15.65 14.71 7.20
CA ASP A 287 -15.18 14.29 8.53
C ASP A 287 -14.45 15.44 9.22
N LYS A 288 -14.66 15.58 10.52
CA LYS A 288 -14.06 16.66 11.33
C LYS A 288 -12.55 16.53 11.38
N GLU A 289 -12.04 15.30 11.45
CA GLU A 289 -10.62 15.03 11.63
C GLU A 289 -9.93 14.82 10.28
N SER A 290 -8.82 15.54 10.07
CA SER A 290 -8.09 15.49 8.79
C SER A 290 -7.52 14.12 8.50
N ASN A 291 -7.04 13.40 9.51
CA ASN A 291 -6.51 12.05 9.35
C ASN A 291 -7.57 11.07 8.82
N VAL A 292 -8.83 11.21 9.25
CA VAL A 292 -9.95 10.38 8.76
C VAL A 292 -10.23 10.70 7.30
N ARG A 293 -10.24 11.99 6.91
CA ARG A 293 -10.43 12.40 5.51
C ARG A 293 -9.35 11.83 4.59
N THR A 294 -8.08 11.93 4.98
CA THR A 294 -6.96 11.36 4.21
C THR A 294 -7.03 9.84 4.11
N THR A 295 -7.40 9.16 5.21
CA THR A 295 -7.54 7.70 5.19
C THR A 295 -8.73 7.26 4.32
N ALA A 296 -9.80 8.07 4.25
CA ALA A 296 -10.93 7.81 3.37
C ALA A 296 -10.53 7.91 1.89
N LEU A 297 -9.68 8.90 1.53
CA LEU A 297 -9.09 9.01 0.20
C LEU A 297 -8.20 7.82 -0.16
N LEU A 298 -7.41 7.34 0.80
CA LEU A 298 -6.62 6.11 0.62
C LEU A 298 -7.54 4.93 0.31
N ALA A 299 -8.57 4.72 1.14
CA ALA A 299 -9.54 3.64 0.99
C ALA A 299 -10.28 3.73 -0.35
N LEU A 300 -10.77 4.92 -0.73
CA LEU A 300 -11.43 5.15 -2.02
C LEU A 300 -10.55 4.66 -3.16
N SER A 301 -9.32 5.18 -3.26
CA SER A 301 -8.45 4.84 -4.39
C SER A 301 -8.00 3.37 -4.37
N SER A 302 -7.87 2.71 -3.21
CA SER A 302 -7.60 1.26 -3.16
C SER A 302 -8.81 0.41 -3.56
N ILE A 303 -10.04 0.87 -3.28
CA ILE A 303 -11.29 0.20 -3.68
C ILE A 303 -11.54 0.38 -5.18
N VAL A 304 -11.23 1.56 -5.71
CA VAL A 304 -11.51 1.92 -7.10
C VAL A 304 -10.33 1.69 -8.04
N ASP A 305 -9.28 1.00 -7.61
CA ASP A 305 -8.01 0.74 -8.34
C ASP A 305 -8.17 -0.14 -9.61
N ASN A 306 -9.37 -0.20 -10.18
CA ASN A 306 -9.67 -0.86 -11.43
C ASN A 306 -10.67 -0.02 -12.24
N ARG A 307 -10.74 -0.26 -13.55
CA ARG A 307 -11.58 0.51 -14.47
C ARG A 307 -13.04 0.63 -14.00
N LYS A 308 -13.64 -0.46 -13.51
CA LYS A 308 -15.04 -0.46 -13.04
C LYS A 308 -15.25 0.46 -11.83
N GLY A 309 -14.29 0.46 -10.90
CA GLY A 309 -14.38 1.30 -9.70
C GLY A 309 -14.30 2.77 -10.03
N MET A 310 -13.43 3.12 -10.95
CA MET A 310 -13.29 4.49 -11.40
C MET A 310 -14.51 4.98 -12.20
N ASP A 311 -15.12 4.12 -13.04
CA ASP A 311 -16.39 4.43 -13.72
C ASP A 311 -17.51 4.73 -12.70
N MET A 312 -17.48 4.07 -11.54
CA MET A 312 -18.45 4.33 -10.47
C MET A 312 -18.21 5.67 -9.76
N LEU A 313 -16.98 6.17 -9.70
CA LEU A 313 -16.72 7.52 -9.16
C LEU A 313 -17.23 8.63 -10.09
N GLN A 314 -17.35 8.38 -11.41
CA GLN A 314 -17.87 9.38 -12.35
C GLN A 314 -19.30 9.83 -12.03
N VAL A 315 -20.12 8.89 -11.56
CA VAL A 315 -21.53 9.11 -11.24
C VAL A 315 -21.74 9.63 -9.81
N ILE A 316 -20.68 9.69 -8.99
CA ILE A 316 -20.74 10.21 -7.62
C ILE A 316 -20.35 11.69 -7.65
N ASP A 317 -21.22 12.53 -7.09
CA ASP A 317 -20.97 13.97 -6.99
C ASP A 317 -20.03 14.28 -5.81
N GLY A 318 -19.25 15.36 -5.95
CA GLY A 318 -18.39 15.89 -4.89
C GLY A 318 -16.99 15.31 -4.82
N VAL A 319 -16.64 14.34 -5.68
CA VAL A 319 -15.27 13.78 -5.76
C VAL A 319 -14.25 14.88 -6.05
N GLU A 320 -14.56 15.83 -6.93
CA GLU A 320 -13.70 16.96 -7.25
C GLU A 320 -13.41 17.88 -6.05
N ASN A 321 -14.36 18.02 -5.13
CA ASN A 321 -14.17 18.81 -3.90
C ASN A 321 -13.26 18.07 -2.92
N VAL A 322 -13.45 16.76 -2.77
CA VAL A 322 -12.57 15.93 -1.94
C VAL A 322 -11.13 15.99 -2.44
N LEU A 323 -10.94 15.89 -3.77
CA LEU A 323 -9.62 16.04 -4.38
C LEU A 323 -9.04 17.44 -4.12
N LEU A 324 -9.85 18.49 -4.28
CA LEU A 324 -9.45 19.87 -3.98
C LEU A 324 -8.99 20.04 -2.53
N ASP A 325 -9.79 19.58 -1.56
CA ASP A 325 -9.50 19.70 -0.14
C ASP A 325 -8.19 18.99 0.22
N ALA A 326 -7.92 17.84 -0.41
CA ALA A 326 -6.69 17.09 -0.22
C ALA A 326 -5.45 17.83 -0.76
N VAL A 327 -5.55 18.46 -1.93
CA VAL A 327 -4.45 19.25 -2.49
C VAL A 327 -4.29 20.62 -1.81
N GLN A 328 -5.26 21.08 -1.03
CA GLN A 328 -5.13 22.32 -0.24
C GLN A 328 -4.43 22.10 1.10
N ASN A 329 -4.40 20.87 1.60
CA ASN A 329 -3.78 20.53 2.87
C ASN A 329 -2.28 20.29 2.71
N GLU A 330 -1.49 21.37 2.73
CA GLU A 330 -0.03 21.35 2.54
C GLU A 330 0.72 20.45 3.54
N ASP A 331 0.16 20.24 4.74
CA ASP A 331 0.76 19.40 5.78
C ASP A 331 0.64 17.89 5.47
N ASP A 332 -0.31 17.49 4.63
CA ASP A 332 -0.57 16.08 4.32
C ASP A 332 -0.07 15.69 2.93
N LEU A 333 1.25 15.45 2.87
CA LEU A 333 1.94 15.05 1.65
C LEU A 333 1.37 13.77 1.00
N ARG A 334 0.77 12.88 1.81
CA ARG A 334 0.17 11.64 1.31
C ARG A 334 -1.16 11.94 0.64
N ALA A 335 -2.00 12.80 1.25
CA ALA A 335 -3.25 13.25 0.67
C ALA A 335 -3.02 13.97 -0.68
N ILE A 336 -2.07 14.91 -0.74
CA ILE A 336 -1.72 15.63 -1.97
C ILE A 336 -1.35 14.66 -3.10
N ARG A 337 -0.41 13.74 -2.82
CA ARG A 337 0.04 12.77 -3.84
C ARG A 337 -1.10 11.89 -4.31
N ARG A 338 -1.92 11.39 -3.38
CA ARG A 338 -3.05 10.50 -3.70
C ARG A 338 -4.10 11.22 -4.54
N ALA A 339 -4.39 12.48 -4.22
CA ALA A 339 -5.33 13.29 -4.98
C ALA A 339 -4.83 13.57 -6.41
N LEU A 340 -3.55 13.92 -6.59
CA LEU A 340 -2.96 14.12 -7.91
C LEU A 340 -2.99 12.86 -8.78
N ASN A 341 -2.67 11.70 -8.20
CA ASN A 341 -2.70 10.41 -8.91
C ASN A 341 -4.14 10.01 -9.27
N LEU A 342 -5.07 10.08 -8.31
CA LEU A 342 -6.48 9.77 -8.57
C LEU A 342 -7.08 10.70 -9.63
N ALA A 343 -6.77 12.01 -9.59
CA ALA A 343 -7.18 12.94 -10.63
C ALA A 343 -6.64 12.54 -12.02
N SER A 344 -5.39 12.08 -12.10
CA SER A 344 -4.79 11.59 -13.35
C SER A 344 -5.53 10.37 -13.87
N GLU A 345 -5.78 9.39 -13.00
CA GLU A 345 -6.49 8.14 -13.33
C GLU A 345 -7.92 8.42 -13.83
N LEU A 346 -8.62 9.34 -13.18
CA LEU A 346 -9.97 9.75 -13.57
C LEU A 346 -10.00 10.43 -14.96
N ILE A 347 -9.03 11.30 -15.25
CA ILE A 347 -8.90 11.94 -16.58
C ILE A 347 -8.60 10.91 -17.67
N VAL A 348 -7.74 9.93 -17.40
CA VAL A 348 -7.40 8.86 -18.36
C VAL A 348 -8.65 8.05 -18.75
N LEU A 349 -9.64 7.95 -17.86
CA LEU A 349 -10.86 7.20 -18.11
C LEU A 349 -11.94 7.98 -18.84
N ASP A 350 -12.20 9.22 -18.42
CA ASP A 350 -13.10 10.14 -19.14
C ASP A 350 -12.62 11.59 -19.00
N ALA A 351 -11.76 11.98 -19.94
CA ALA A 351 -11.24 13.34 -20.01
C ALA A 351 -12.36 14.38 -20.17
N SER A 352 -13.45 14.07 -20.87
CA SER A 352 -14.48 15.07 -21.18
C SER A 352 -15.18 15.59 -19.92
N GLN A 353 -15.50 14.68 -19.00
CA GLN A 353 -16.18 15.01 -17.75
C GLN A 353 -15.19 15.50 -16.68
N TRP A 354 -14.09 14.77 -16.46
CA TRP A 354 -13.18 15.07 -15.36
C TRP A 354 -12.36 16.33 -15.58
N LEU A 355 -11.99 16.65 -16.82
CA LEU A 355 -11.35 17.94 -17.09
C LEU A 355 -12.28 19.11 -16.76
N GLU A 356 -13.57 18.99 -17.06
CA GLU A 356 -14.54 20.05 -16.74
C GLU A 356 -14.71 20.18 -15.22
N LYS A 357 -14.92 19.06 -14.51
CA LYS A 357 -15.06 19.04 -13.04
C LYS A 357 -13.82 19.63 -12.35
N LEU A 358 -12.62 19.18 -12.71
CA LEU A 358 -11.37 19.63 -12.10
C LEU A 358 -11.00 21.09 -12.46
N LYS A 359 -11.39 21.57 -13.66
CA LYS A 359 -11.25 23.00 -14.02
C LYS A 359 -12.14 23.89 -13.17
N ARG A 360 -13.40 23.48 -12.90
CA ARG A 360 -14.35 24.28 -12.09
C ARG A 360 -13.81 24.55 -10.68
N VAL A 361 -13.11 23.58 -10.10
CA VAL A 361 -12.50 23.69 -8.77
C VAL A 361 -11.06 24.22 -8.81
N ARG A 362 -10.56 24.64 -9.98
CA ARG A 362 -9.20 25.18 -10.17
C ARG A 362 -8.07 24.22 -9.76
N PHE A 363 -8.32 22.91 -9.85
CA PHE A 363 -7.40 21.87 -9.38
C PHE A 363 -6.02 21.93 -10.04
N PHE A 364 -5.98 22.28 -11.33
CA PHE A 364 -4.74 22.31 -12.12
C PHE A 364 -3.77 23.40 -11.68
N GLU A 365 -4.26 24.48 -11.07
CA GLU A 365 -3.40 25.56 -10.56
C GLU A 365 -2.60 25.10 -9.34
N PHE A 366 -3.18 24.22 -8.50
CA PHE A 366 -2.45 23.55 -7.43
C PHE A 366 -1.40 22.59 -7.99
N ALA A 367 -1.71 21.84 -9.06
CA ALA A 367 -0.74 20.98 -9.71
C ALA A 367 0.43 21.77 -10.29
N GLU A 368 0.17 22.92 -10.94
CA GLU A 368 1.22 23.83 -11.42
C GLU A 368 2.05 24.39 -10.26
N TYR A 369 1.41 24.86 -9.19
CA TYR A 369 2.10 25.32 -8.00
C TYR A 369 3.02 24.25 -7.42
N TYR A 370 2.53 23.01 -7.28
CA TYR A 370 3.31 21.92 -6.72
C TYR A 370 4.46 21.47 -7.61
N LEU A 371 4.25 21.40 -8.92
CA LEU A 371 5.32 21.12 -9.89
C LEU A 371 6.51 22.07 -9.70
N GLU A 372 6.22 23.35 -9.42
CA GLU A 372 7.21 24.42 -9.37
C GLU A 372 7.87 24.57 -7.99
N HIS A 373 7.07 24.57 -6.93
CA HIS A 373 7.49 25.04 -5.61
C HIS A 373 7.66 23.91 -4.59
N HIS A 374 7.09 22.73 -4.84
CA HIS A 374 7.06 21.69 -3.81
C HIS A 374 8.43 20.99 -3.65
N GLU A 375 8.90 20.85 -2.41
CA GLU A 375 10.20 20.25 -2.13
C GLU A 375 10.22 18.74 -2.42
N ASN A 376 9.16 18.04 -2.00
CA ASN A 376 9.00 16.61 -2.22
C ASN A 376 8.96 16.28 -3.72
N ARG A 377 9.88 15.41 -4.15
CA ARG A 377 10.08 15.04 -5.56
C ARG A 377 8.91 14.24 -6.11
N ASP A 378 8.32 13.37 -5.30
CA ASP A 378 7.25 12.49 -5.77
C ASP A 378 5.96 13.28 -5.99
N ILE A 379 5.70 14.32 -5.18
CA ILE A 379 4.56 15.23 -5.41
C ILE A 379 4.75 16.00 -6.71
N ARG A 380 5.97 16.51 -6.98
CA ARG A 380 6.29 17.15 -8.26
C ARG A 380 6.11 16.20 -9.44
N GLU A 381 6.47 14.93 -9.26
CA GLU A 381 6.29 13.91 -10.28
C GLU A 381 4.81 13.61 -10.54
N SER A 382 4.01 13.38 -9.49
CA SER A 382 2.55 13.23 -9.60
C SER A 382 1.89 14.43 -10.26
N ALA A 383 2.31 15.66 -9.90
CA ALA A 383 1.82 16.88 -10.54
C ALA A 383 2.23 16.96 -12.02
N ALA A 384 3.47 16.58 -12.36
CA ALA A 384 3.94 16.52 -13.73
C ALA A 384 3.16 15.50 -14.57
N GLN A 385 2.90 14.31 -14.00
CA GLN A 385 2.10 13.26 -14.64
C GLN A 385 0.70 13.78 -14.95
N LEU A 386 0.02 14.39 -13.99
CA LEU A 386 -1.31 14.99 -14.19
C LEU A 386 -1.29 16.05 -15.30
N LEU A 387 -0.36 17.00 -15.23
CA LEU A 387 -0.28 18.10 -16.19
C LEU A 387 0.11 17.63 -17.60
N SER A 388 0.79 16.49 -17.73
CA SER A 388 1.10 15.89 -19.04
C SER A 388 -0.14 15.45 -19.80
N LEU A 389 -1.23 15.12 -19.10
CA LEU A 389 -2.51 14.74 -19.71
C LEU A 389 -3.27 15.93 -20.34
N LEU A 390 -2.79 17.15 -20.11
CA LEU A 390 -3.36 18.39 -20.65
C LEU A 390 -2.60 18.92 -21.87
N GLN A 391 -1.52 18.26 -22.28
CA GLN A 391 -0.67 18.65 -23.40
C GLN A 391 -1.19 18.05 -24.70
#